data_AF-A0A0Q9ZZ16-F1
#
_entry.id   AF-A0A0Q9ZZ16-F1
#
_cell.length_a   1.000
_cell.length_b   1.000
_cell.length_c   1.000
_cell.angle_alpha   90.00
_cell.angle_beta   90.00
_cell.angle_gamma   90.00
#
_symmetry.space_group_name_H-M   'P 1'
#
loop_
_entity.id
_entity.type
_entity.pdbx_description
1 polymer ?
#
loop_
_entity_poly.entity_id
_entity_poly.type
_entity_poly.pdbx_seq_one_letter_code
_entity_poly.pdbx_strand_id
1 'polypeptide(L)'
;MTQNSDILPTEEQWLSAKTIDYLKSDKAFVYPESVVEAISTIVIAVHNSYERNDNAIKYLLENIVQTLQDRPVSDQYMQINRTDLAQKPLIMQLLILMQDIVIKQHYLGQSVQQLVWLSIAMHTAALLIVQGRKTDTDTILMQFKMAQFSASPRRTWIWDTLPGIAQTEINIEPVLSVFDGILKQQKSALDLLNNKQSIHIEEKKSNKR
;
A
#
# COMPACT_ATOMS: atom_id res chain seq x y z
N MET A 1 -15.71 -32.19 -29.87
CA MET A 1 -15.96 -32.05 -28.43
C MET A 1 -15.00 -31.00 -27.92
N THR A 2 -15.46 -29.76 -27.76
CA THR A 2 -14.67 -28.66 -27.22
C THR A 2 -14.80 -28.72 -25.71
N GLN A 3 -13.74 -29.11 -25.01
CA GLN A 3 -13.66 -28.96 -23.56
C GLN A 3 -13.48 -27.46 -23.27
N ASN A 4 -14.57 -26.76 -22.96
CA ASN A 4 -14.49 -25.53 -22.21
C ASN A 4 -14.06 -25.93 -20.79
N SER A 5 -12.75 -25.91 -20.55
CA SER A 5 -12.25 -25.83 -19.19
C SER A 5 -12.61 -24.44 -18.68
N ASP A 6 -13.74 -24.34 -17.95
CA ASP A 6 -14.02 -23.22 -17.07
C ASP A 6 -12.97 -23.24 -15.96
N ILE A 7 -11.79 -22.70 -16.25
CA ILE A 7 -10.72 -22.51 -15.28
C ILE A 7 -11.22 -21.41 -14.36
N LEU A 8 -11.68 -21.79 -13.16
CA LEU A 8 -11.97 -20.84 -12.10
C LEU A 8 -10.71 -20.01 -11.84
N PRO A 9 -10.82 -18.67 -11.72
CA PRO A 9 -9.66 -17.83 -11.45
C PRO A 9 -9.01 -18.25 -10.14
N THR A 10 -7.68 -18.26 -10.12
CA THR A 10 -6.91 -18.50 -8.89
C THR A 10 -7.15 -17.38 -7.86
N GLU A 11 -6.82 -17.60 -6.58
CA GLU A 11 -7.12 -16.64 -5.51
C GLU A 11 -6.47 -15.26 -5.78
N GLU A 12 -5.25 -15.24 -6.31
CA GLU A 12 -4.55 -14.01 -6.71
C GLU A 12 -5.23 -13.30 -7.89
N GLN A 13 -5.73 -14.06 -8.87
CA GLN A 13 -6.44 -13.51 -10.01
C GLN A 13 -7.80 -12.93 -9.59
N TRP A 14 -8.48 -13.62 -8.67
CA TRP A 14 -9.74 -13.15 -8.09
C TRP A 14 -9.53 -11.87 -7.26
N LEU A 15 -8.51 -11.84 -6.39
CA LEU A 15 -8.17 -10.66 -5.60
C LEU A 15 -7.83 -9.46 -6.49
N SER A 16 -7.02 -9.69 -7.53
CA SER A 16 -6.69 -8.65 -8.50
C SER A 16 -7.93 -8.14 -9.23
N ALA A 17 -8.75 -9.04 -9.78
CA ALA A 17 -9.97 -8.67 -10.51
C ALA A 17 -10.93 -7.83 -9.63
N LYS A 18 -11.15 -8.23 -8.38
CA LYS A 18 -11.96 -7.45 -7.44
C LYS A 18 -11.37 -6.09 -7.12
N THR A 19 -10.05 -6.00 -7.02
CA THR A 19 -9.35 -4.72 -6.85
C THR A 19 -9.57 -3.83 -8.07
N ILE A 20 -9.40 -4.37 -9.28
CA ILE A 20 -9.64 -3.64 -10.53
C ILE A 20 -11.09 -3.15 -10.62
N ASP A 21 -12.07 -4.01 -10.34
CA ASP A 21 -13.49 -3.65 -10.34
C ASP A 21 -13.75 -2.47 -9.41
N TYR A 22 -13.17 -2.50 -8.20
CA TYR A 22 -13.26 -1.38 -7.27
C TYR A 22 -12.64 -0.10 -7.83
N LEU A 23 -11.43 -0.16 -8.39
CA LEU A 23 -10.75 1.01 -8.97
C LEU A 23 -11.55 1.59 -10.15
N LYS A 24 -12.10 0.73 -11.02
CA LYS A 24 -12.92 1.15 -12.18
C LYS A 24 -14.30 1.66 -11.74
N SER A 25 -14.78 1.30 -10.55
CA SER A 25 -16.04 1.81 -9.99
C SER A 25 -15.93 3.21 -9.36
N ASP A 26 -14.70 3.72 -9.16
CA ASP A 26 -14.48 5.05 -8.60
C ASP A 26 -14.91 6.14 -9.59
N LYS A 27 -16.04 6.79 -9.30
CA LYS A 27 -16.57 7.87 -10.13
C LYS A 27 -15.76 9.17 -10.03
N ALA A 28 -14.93 9.32 -9.00
CA ALA A 28 -14.14 10.53 -8.79
C ALA A 28 -12.85 10.54 -9.62
N PHE A 29 -12.38 9.38 -10.08
CA PHE A 29 -11.12 9.27 -10.79
C PHE A 29 -11.11 8.12 -11.79
N VAL A 30 -10.74 8.42 -13.04
CA VAL A 30 -10.57 7.40 -14.08
C VAL A 30 -9.11 6.98 -14.14
N TYR A 31 -8.84 5.72 -13.79
CA TYR A 31 -7.50 5.16 -13.84
C TYR A 31 -7.09 4.84 -15.29
N PRO A 32 -5.88 5.25 -15.73
CA PRO A 32 -5.31 4.75 -16.98
C PRO A 32 -5.11 3.23 -16.93
N GLU A 33 -5.29 2.53 -18.07
CA GLU A 33 -5.19 1.07 -18.10
C GLU A 33 -3.80 0.58 -17.64
N SER A 34 -2.73 1.27 -18.05
CA SER A 34 -1.35 0.98 -17.60
C SER A 34 -1.19 1.02 -16.08
N VAL A 35 -1.94 1.88 -15.39
CA VAL A 35 -1.93 1.99 -13.93
C VAL A 35 -2.68 0.82 -13.30
N VAL A 36 -3.84 0.46 -13.89
CA VAL A 36 -4.64 -0.68 -13.44
C VAL A 36 -3.86 -1.98 -13.59
N GLU A 37 -3.23 -2.19 -14.75
CA GLU A 37 -2.38 -3.35 -15.04
C GLU A 37 -1.20 -3.43 -14.07
N ALA A 38 -0.50 -2.31 -13.82
CA ALA A 38 0.61 -2.29 -12.87
C ALA A 38 0.18 -2.65 -11.44
N ILE A 39 -0.94 -2.10 -10.96
CA ILE A 39 -1.49 -2.45 -9.64
C ILE A 39 -1.83 -3.94 -9.58
N SER A 40 -2.51 -4.46 -10.61
CA SER A 40 -2.84 -5.89 -10.72
C SER A 40 -1.59 -6.77 -10.65
N THR A 41 -0.57 -6.46 -11.44
CA THR A 41 0.68 -7.22 -11.49
C THR A 41 1.40 -7.21 -10.14
N ILE A 42 1.45 -6.05 -9.46
CA ILE A 42 2.06 -5.94 -8.13
C ILE A 42 1.27 -6.76 -7.09
N VAL A 43 -0.06 -6.67 -7.09
CA VAL A 43 -0.93 -7.44 -6.18
C VAL A 43 -0.72 -8.94 -6.38
N ILE A 44 -0.70 -9.41 -7.62
CA ILE A 44 -0.45 -10.83 -7.95
C ILE A 44 0.96 -11.25 -7.51
N ALA A 45 1.98 -10.44 -7.81
CA ALA A 45 3.36 -10.75 -7.46
C ALA A 45 3.56 -10.89 -5.94
N VAL A 46 2.93 -10.02 -5.14
CA VAL A 46 2.97 -10.11 -3.68
C VAL A 46 2.26 -11.37 -3.19
N HIS A 47 1.05 -11.64 -3.69
CA HIS A 47 0.30 -12.84 -3.27
C HIS A 47 1.11 -14.11 -3.55
N ASN A 48 1.64 -14.25 -4.77
CA ASN A 48 2.48 -15.38 -5.17
C ASN A 48 3.78 -15.48 -4.36
N SER A 49 4.29 -14.36 -3.84
CA SER A 49 5.50 -14.38 -3.01
C SER A 49 5.27 -15.03 -1.64
N TYR A 50 4.06 -15.00 -1.10
CA TYR A 50 3.72 -15.66 0.16
C TYR A 50 3.70 -17.19 0.04
N GLU A 51 3.43 -17.71 -1.15
CA GLU A 51 3.33 -19.15 -1.41
C GLU A 51 4.66 -19.77 -1.89
N ARG A 52 5.69 -18.95 -2.11
CA ARG A 52 7.00 -19.41 -2.60
C ARG A 52 7.88 -19.92 -1.47
N ASN A 53 8.38 -21.14 -1.64
CA ASN A 53 9.29 -21.79 -0.70
C ASN A 53 10.75 -21.34 -0.85
N ASP A 54 11.13 -20.73 -1.98
CA ASP A 54 12.47 -20.23 -2.24
C ASP A 54 12.46 -18.94 -3.07
N ASN A 55 13.45 -18.07 -2.82
CA ASN A 55 13.68 -16.84 -3.60
C ASN A 55 12.48 -15.88 -3.69
N ALA A 56 11.54 -15.93 -2.75
CA ALA A 56 10.30 -15.13 -2.75
C ALA A 56 10.57 -13.63 -2.91
N ILE A 57 11.56 -13.10 -2.18
CA ILE A 57 11.98 -11.69 -2.24
C ILE A 57 12.48 -11.31 -3.61
N LYS A 58 13.37 -12.15 -4.16
CA LYS A 58 14.00 -11.90 -5.45
C LYS A 58 12.95 -11.90 -6.56
N TYR A 59 12.07 -12.90 -6.57
CA TYR A 59 10.95 -12.96 -7.50
C TYR A 59 10.04 -11.73 -7.38
N LEU A 60 9.64 -11.37 -6.16
CA LEU A 60 8.79 -10.21 -5.92
C LEU A 60 9.44 -8.93 -6.44
N LEU A 61 10.70 -8.69 -6.07
CA LEU A 61 11.45 -7.52 -6.52
C LEU A 61 11.59 -7.47 -8.03
N GLU A 62 11.98 -8.56 -8.69
CA GLU A 62 12.12 -8.60 -10.14
C GLU A 62 10.83 -8.17 -10.84
N ASN A 63 9.68 -8.70 -10.41
CA ASN A 63 8.38 -8.34 -10.98
C ASN A 63 8.00 -6.88 -10.72
N ILE A 64 8.20 -6.37 -9.49
CA ILE A 64 7.89 -4.97 -9.17
C ILE A 64 8.79 -4.03 -9.98
N VAL A 65 10.10 -4.31 -10.02
CA VAL A 65 11.07 -3.48 -10.72
C VAL A 65 10.76 -3.42 -12.21
N GLN A 66 10.53 -4.56 -12.85
CA GLN A 66 10.17 -4.61 -14.28
C GLN A 66 8.89 -3.82 -14.54
N THR A 67 7.83 -4.08 -13.75
CA THR A 67 6.54 -3.38 -13.88
C THR A 67 6.68 -1.86 -13.78
N LEU A 68 7.53 -1.36 -12.88
CA LEU A 68 7.69 0.08 -12.65
C LEU A 68 8.69 0.74 -13.62
N GLN A 69 9.63 -0.03 -14.18
CA GLN A 69 10.55 0.45 -15.23
C GLN A 69 9.80 0.79 -16.53
N ASP A 70 8.68 0.13 -16.80
CA ASP A 70 7.80 0.40 -17.94
C ASP A 70 7.01 1.72 -17.78
N ARG A 71 7.19 2.43 -16.66
CA ARG A 71 6.59 3.74 -16.35
C ARG A 71 5.06 3.74 -16.51
N PRO A 72 4.33 2.89 -15.76
CA PRO A 72 2.88 2.80 -15.86
C PRO A 72 2.17 4.13 -15.56
N VAL A 73 2.79 4.99 -14.74
CA VAL A 73 2.40 6.39 -14.59
C VAL A 73 3.30 7.26 -15.45
N SER A 74 2.72 7.92 -16.47
CA SER A 74 3.48 8.84 -17.32
C SER A 74 4.05 10.03 -16.54
N ASP A 75 5.19 10.56 -17.00
CA ASP A 75 5.96 11.61 -16.31
C ASP A 75 5.12 12.87 -15.97
N GLN A 76 4.15 13.22 -16.82
CA GLN A 76 3.21 14.33 -16.59
C GLN A 76 2.33 14.14 -15.33
N TYR A 77 2.10 12.89 -14.92
CA TYR A 77 1.31 12.54 -13.73
C TYR A 77 2.17 12.06 -12.56
N MET A 78 3.49 12.01 -12.73
CA MET A 78 4.49 11.64 -11.71
C MET A 78 4.88 12.81 -10.79
N GLN A 79 4.15 13.92 -10.82
CA GLN A 79 4.41 15.05 -9.93
C GLN A 79 4.25 14.62 -8.46
N ILE A 80 5.39 14.50 -7.78
CA ILE A 80 5.49 14.10 -6.38
C ILE A 80 5.33 15.29 -5.42
N ASN A 81 5.14 16.52 -5.88
CA ASN A 81 4.90 17.59 -4.93
C ASN A 81 3.60 17.34 -4.14
N ARG A 82 3.54 17.85 -2.91
CA ARG A 82 2.47 17.52 -1.95
C ARG A 82 1.08 17.81 -2.50
N THR A 83 0.92 18.89 -3.27
CA THR A 83 -0.37 19.34 -3.78
C THR A 83 -0.87 18.44 -4.89
N ASP A 84 -0.04 18.15 -5.88
CA ASP A 84 -0.43 17.36 -7.05
C ASP A 84 -0.64 15.89 -6.71
N LEU A 85 0.18 15.36 -5.81
CA LEU A 85 0.01 13.99 -5.33
C LEU A 85 -1.29 13.83 -4.55
N ALA A 86 -1.65 14.80 -3.70
CA ALA A 86 -2.85 14.72 -2.87
C ALA A 86 -4.16 14.68 -3.66
N GLN A 87 -4.15 15.13 -4.93
CA GLN A 87 -5.32 15.09 -5.83
C GLN A 87 -5.58 13.70 -6.43
N LYS A 88 -4.65 12.76 -6.27
CA LYS A 88 -4.77 11.41 -6.85
C LYS A 88 -5.35 10.45 -5.83
N PRO A 89 -5.99 9.34 -6.23
CA PRO A 89 -6.37 8.30 -5.28
C PRO A 89 -5.16 7.71 -4.55
N LEU A 90 -5.32 7.32 -3.28
CA LEU A 90 -4.20 6.90 -2.43
C LEU A 90 -3.38 5.74 -3.00
N ILE A 91 -4.03 4.76 -3.64
CA ILE A 91 -3.32 3.64 -4.26
C ILE A 91 -2.45 4.08 -5.45
N MET A 92 -2.91 5.09 -6.21
CA MET A 92 -2.11 5.70 -7.27
C MET A 92 -0.95 6.52 -6.69
N GLN A 93 -1.17 7.23 -5.57
CA GLN A 93 -0.08 7.94 -4.88
C GLN A 93 1.03 6.96 -4.45
N LEU A 94 0.65 5.75 -4.00
CA LEU A 94 1.59 4.70 -3.64
C LEU A 94 2.35 4.17 -4.86
N LEU A 95 1.66 3.92 -5.98
CA LEU A 95 2.31 3.48 -7.22
C LEU A 95 3.33 4.52 -7.73
N ILE A 96 2.98 5.81 -7.70
CA ILE A 96 3.89 6.91 -8.07
C ILE A 96 5.14 6.90 -7.20
N LEU A 97 4.99 6.72 -5.89
CA LEU A 97 6.11 6.64 -4.96
C LEU A 97 7.03 5.46 -5.25
N MET A 98 6.45 4.30 -5.54
CA MET A 98 7.21 3.11 -5.91
C MET A 98 7.96 3.34 -7.23
N GLN A 99 7.30 3.90 -8.25
CA GLN A 99 7.91 4.23 -9.53
C GLN A 99 9.04 5.27 -9.37
N ASP A 100 8.89 6.24 -8.46
CA ASP A 100 9.92 7.25 -8.17
C ASP A 100 11.19 6.63 -7.58
N ILE A 101 11.05 5.66 -6.67
CA ILE A 101 12.16 4.86 -6.14
C ILE A 101 12.91 4.17 -7.30
N VAL A 102 12.17 3.50 -8.18
CA VAL A 102 12.73 2.73 -9.30
C VAL A 102 13.45 3.60 -10.33
N ILE A 103 12.90 4.77 -10.65
CA ILE A 103 13.43 5.65 -11.70
C ILE A 103 14.59 6.53 -11.20
N LYS A 104 14.50 7.06 -9.97
CA LYS A 104 15.45 8.08 -9.49
C LYS A 104 16.58 7.53 -8.63
N GLN A 105 16.44 6.34 -8.03
CA GLN A 105 17.47 5.79 -7.15
C GLN A 105 18.25 4.67 -7.82
N HIS A 106 19.58 4.69 -7.67
CA HIS A 106 20.38 3.48 -7.80
C HIS A 106 19.98 2.55 -6.66
N TYR A 107 19.31 1.44 -6.97
CA TYR A 107 18.85 0.41 -6.02
C TYR A 107 19.93 0.04 -4.99
N LEU A 108 19.84 0.62 -3.79
CA LEU A 108 20.65 0.26 -2.64
C LEU A 108 19.72 -0.31 -1.54
N GLY A 109 20.28 -1.06 -0.59
CA GLY A 109 19.53 -1.95 0.30
C GLY A 109 18.28 -1.37 0.97
N GLN A 110 18.30 -0.10 1.40
CA GLN A 110 17.15 0.54 2.05
C GLN A 110 15.97 0.76 1.07
N SER A 111 16.25 1.16 -0.16
CA SER A 111 15.24 1.37 -1.22
C SER A 111 14.55 0.07 -1.60
N VAL A 112 15.29 -1.03 -1.58
CA VAL A 112 14.76 -2.39 -1.83
C VAL A 112 13.75 -2.78 -0.75
N GLN A 113 14.09 -2.56 0.52
CA GLN A 113 13.18 -2.85 1.63
C GLN A 113 11.90 -2.01 1.55
N GLN A 114 12.03 -0.72 1.28
CA GLN A 114 10.88 0.17 1.10
C GLN A 114 9.99 -0.30 -0.05
N LEU A 115 10.58 -0.67 -1.19
CA LEU A 115 9.82 -1.10 -2.36
C LEU A 115 8.97 -2.34 -2.07
N VAL A 116 9.54 -3.35 -1.40
CA VAL A 116 8.77 -4.55 -1.03
C VAL A 116 7.64 -4.21 -0.05
N TRP A 117 7.91 -3.40 0.97
CA TRP A 117 6.89 -3.05 1.94
C TRP A 117 5.77 -2.18 1.37
N LEU A 118 6.07 -1.30 0.41
CA LEU A 118 5.07 -0.54 -0.33
C LEU A 118 4.18 -1.48 -1.17
N SER A 119 4.77 -2.49 -1.83
CA SER A 119 4.01 -3.51 -2.56
C SER A 119 3.11 -4.32 -1.62
N ILE A 120 3.63 -4.74 -0.48
CA ILE A 120 2.86 -5.47 0.54
C ILE A 120 1.70 -4.60 1.09
N ALA A 121 1.93 -3.29 1.28
CA ALA A 121 0.87 -2.35 1.67
C ALA A 121 -0.20 -2.21 0.59
N MET A 122 0.19 -2.19 -0.70
CA MET A 122 -0.75 -2.16 -1.83
C MET A 122 -1.60 -3.44 -1.88
N HIS A 123 -0.98 -4.61 -1.69
CA HIS A 123 -1.67 -5.90 -1.60
C HIS A 123 -2.64 -5.97 -0.40
N THR A 124 -2.20 -5.50 0.76
CA THR A 124 -3.06 -5.47 1.95
C THR A 124 -4.24 -4.52 1.75
N ALA A 125 -4.04 -3.39 1.09
CA ALA A 125 -5.12 -2.49 0.71
C ALA A 125 -6.13 -3.17 -0.23
N ALA A 126 -5.66 -3.97 -1.20
CA ALA A 126 -6.51 -4.80 -2.05
C ALA A 126 -7.36 -5.78 -1.24
N LEU A 127 -6.77 -6.52 -0.30
CA LEU A 127 -7.52 -7.42 0.60
C LEU A 127 -8.62 -6.68 1.38
N LEU A 128 -8.29 -5.52 1.94
CA LEU A 128 -9.24 -4.70 2.72
C LEU A 128 -10.37 -4.12 1.85
N ILE A 129 -10.08 -3.75 0.60
CA ILE A 129 -11.07 -3.31 -0.38
C ILE A 129 -12.11 -4.42 -0.61
N VAL A 130 -11.65 -5.65 -0.85
CA VAL A 130 -12.53 -6.79 -1.08
C VAL A 130 -13.41 -7.08 0.14
N GLN A 131 -12.90 -6.82 1.34
CA GLN A 131 -13.64 -6.95 2.60
C GLN A 131 -14.53 -5.74 2.93
N GLY A 132 -14.56 -4.70 2.08
CA GLY A 132 -15.32 -3.47 2.32
C GLY A 132 -14.77 -2.59 3.46
N ARG A 133 -13.53 -2.81 3.91
CA ARG A 133 -12.89 -2.12 5.03
C ARG A 133 -12.21 -0.81 4.62
N LYS A 134 -12.99 0.11 4.02
CA LYS A 134 -12.48 1.35 3.42
C LYS A 134 -11.61 2.20 4.36
N THR A 135 -12.02 2.39 5.61
CA THR A 135 -11.26 3.18 6.58
C THR A 135 -9.88 2.57 6.87
N ASP A 136 -9.79 1.25 6.94
CA ASP A 136 -8.52 0.55 7.16
C ASP A 136 -7.65 0.61 5.90
N THR A 137 -8.25 0.47 4.71
CA THR A 137 -7.57 0.68 3.42
C THR A 137 -6.90 2.05 3.37
N ASP A 138 -7.67 3.12 3.63
CA ASP A 138 -7.16 4.49 3.60
C ASP A 138 -6.07 4.70 4.66
N THR A 139 -6.23 4.10 5.84
CA THR A 139 -5.26 4.18 6.93
C THR A 139 -3.92 3.58 6.52
N ILE A 140 -3.90 2.34 6.02
CA ILE A 140 -2.67 1.67 5.59
C ILE A 140 -1.98 2.47 4.47
N LEU A 141 -2.71 2.82 3.41
CA LEU A 141 -2.14 3.56 2.29
C LEU A 141 -1.60 4.93 2.71
N MET A 142 -2.30 5.62 3.62
CA MET A 142 -1.85 6.93 4.12
C MET A 142 -0.56 6.83 4.93
N GLN A 143 -0.40 5.84 5.82
CA GLN A 143 0.81 5.70 6.63
C GLN A 143 2.04 5.46 5.75
N PHE A 144 1.96 4.52 4.82
CA PHE A 144 3.06 4.20 3.91
C PHE A 144 3.40 5.37 2.99
N LYS A 145 2.37 6.06 2.47
CA LYS A 145 2.59 7.30 1.74
C LYS A 145 3.35 8.33 2.57
N MET A 146 2.88 8.61 3.79
CA MET A 146 3.47 9.64 4.64
C MET A 146 4.91 9.32 5.03
N ALA A 147 5.20 8.03 5.24
CA ALA A 147 6.54 7.56 5.54
C ALA A 147 7.51 7.71 4.36
N GLN A 148 7.04 7.52 3.13
CA GLN A 148 7.86 7.74 1.94
C GLN A 148 8.03 9.22 1.62
N PHE A 149 7.00 10.04 1.84
CA PHE A 149 7.02 11.46 1.49
C PHE A 149 7.70 12.38 2.50
N SER A 150 7.76 11.97 3.76
CA SER A 150 8.17 12.85 4.84
C SER A 150 9.53 12.45 5.38
N ALA A 151 10.40 13.45 5.59
CA ALA A 151 11.60 13.29 6.39
C ALA A 151 11.34 13.38 7.91
N SER A 152 10.08 13.52 8.35
CA SER A 152 9.76 13.68 9.77
C SER A 152 9.86 12.33 10.51
N PRO A 153 10.59 12.25 11.63
CA PRO A 153 10.66 11.04 12.45
C PRO A 153 9.28 10.51 12.88
N ARG A 154 8.32 11.42 13.10
CA ARG A 154 6.93 11.08 13.45
C ARG A 154 6.16 10.39 12.32
N ARG A 155 6.71 10.38 11.11
CA ARG A 155 6.08 9.82 9.90
C ARG A 155 6.92 8.70 9.29
N THR A 156 8.23 8.70 9.51
CA THR A 156 9.15 7.65 9.05
C THR A 156 9.26 6.47 10.01
N TRP A 157 8.73 6.58 11.23
CA TRP A 157 8.77 5.53 12.28
C TRP A 157 8.38 4.14 11.80
N ILE A 158 7.50 4.04 10.79
CA ILE A 158 7.09 2.77 10.22
C ILE A 158 8.30 2.02 9.66
N TRP A 159 9.24 2.69 9.00
CA TRP A 159 10.44 2.07 8.44
C TRP A 159 11.33 1.44 9.52
N ASP A 160 11.34 2.03 10.72
CA ASP A 160 12.10 1.51 11.87
C ASP A 160 11.37 0.34 12.57
N THR A 161 10.07 0.19 12.32
CA THR A 161 9.22 -0.83 12.96
C THR A 161 9.05 -2.07 12.08
N LEU A 162 9.20 -1.90 10.77
CA LEU A 162 9.03 -2.99 9.81
C LEU A 162 10.19 -3.99 9.93
N PRO A 163 9.90 -5.30 9.97
CA PRO A 163 10.96 -6.29 10.01
C PRO A 163 11.87 -6.18 8.78
N GLY A 164 13.16 -6.44 9.03
CA GLY A 164 14.12 -6.61 7.97
C GLY A 164 13.66 -7.74 7.07
N ILE A 165 13.69 -7.48 5.76
CA ILE A 165 13.35 -8.49 4.77
C ILE A 165 14.57 -9.39 4.64
N ALA A 166 14.64 -10.43 5.48
CA ALA A 166 15.61 -11.49 5.31
C ALA A 166 15.43 -12.08 3.91
N GLN A 167 16.53 -12.39 3.23
CA GLN A 167 16.57 -12.63 1.78
C GLN A 167 15.72 -13.84 1.30
N THR A 168 15.16 -14.64 2.20
CA THR A 168 14.63 -15.96 1.87
C THR A 168 13.13 -16.16 2.11
N GLU A 169 12.46 -15.46 3.03
CA GLU A 169 11.05 -15.76 3.36
C GLU A 169 10.20 -14.51 3.63
N ILE A 170 9.12 -14.34 2.85
CA ILE A 170 7.97 -13.50 3.22
C ILE A 170 6.84 -14.45 3.56
N ASN A 171 6.36 -14.41 4.79
CA ASN A 171 5.18 -15.15 5.22
C ASN A 171 4.03 -14.18 5.52
N ILE A 172 2.82 -14.54 5.12
CA ILE A 172 1.61 -13.77 5.34
C ILE A 172 1.31 -13.52 6.82
N GLU A 173 1.59 -14.49 7.72
CA GLU A 173 1.27 -14.37 9.15
C GLU A 173 2.05 -13.23 9.84
N PRO A 174 3.39 -13.15 9.75
CA PRO A 174 4.15 -12.00 10.24
C PRO A 174 3.69 -10.67 9.64
N VAL A 175 3.38 -10.66 8.33
CA VAL A 175 2.92 -9.45 7.64
C VAL A 175 1.59 -8.96 8.20
N LEU A 176 0.62 -9.86 8.39
CA LEU A 176 -0.68 -9.52 8.98
C LEU A 176 -0.53 -9.01 10.41
N SER A 177 0.38 -9.61 11.20
CA SER A 177 0.68 -9.14 12.57
C SER A 177 1.19 -7.70 12.59
N VAL A 178 2.10 -7.35 11.67
CA VAL A 178 2.62 -5.98 11.51
C VAL A 178 1.50 -5.00 11.19
N PHE A 179 0.63 -5.34 10.23
CA PHE A 179 -0.48 -4.46 9.85
C PHE A 179 -1.53 -4.29 10.95
N ASP A 180 -1.88 -5.37 11.65
CA ASP A 180 -2.79 -5.29 12.81
C ASP A 180 -2.20 -4.40 13.91
N GLY A 181 -0.89 -4.49 14.16
CA GLY A 181 -0.16 -3.60 15.05
C GLY A 181 -0.30 -2.12 14.64
N ILE A 182 -0.10 -1.80 13.36
CA ILE A 182 -0.25 -0.44 12.83
C ILE A 182 -1.70 0.06 13.04
N LEU A 183 -2.70 -0.75 12.71
CA LEU A 183 -4.12 -0.39 12.86
C LEU A 183 -4.49 -0.14 14.34
N LYS A 184 -4.05 -1.01 15.25
CA LYS A 184 -4.27 -0.85 16.70
C LYS A 184 -3.62 0.40 17.26
N GLN A 185 -2.39 0.70 16.85
CA GLN A 185 -1.68 1.90 17.29
C GLN A 185 -2.39 3.18 16.83
N GLN A 186 -2.92 3.21 15.61
CA GLN A 186 -3.70 4.34 15.10
C GLN A 186 -5.02 4.52 15.86
N LYS A 187 -5.74 3.43 16.11
CA LYS A 187 -6.98 3.47 16.90
C LYS A 187 -6.72 4.06 18.29
N SER A 188 -5.66 3.59 18.95
CA SER A 188 -5.25 4.09 20.27
C SER A 188 -4.87 5.58 20.24
N ALA A 189 -4.15 6.02 19.21
CA ALA A 189 -3.77 7.43 19.04
C ALA A 189 -4.99 8.34 18.82
N LEU A 190 -5.98 7.87 18.05
CA LEU A 190 -7.23 8.59 17.80
C LEU A 190 -8.06 8.71 19.07
N ASP A 191 -8.20 7.62 19.84
CA ASP A 191 -8.92 7.61 21.11
C ASP A 191 -8.28 8.58 22.13
N LEU A 192 -6.94 8.63 22.20
CA LEU A 192 -6.22 9.58 23.03
C LEU A 192 -6.46 11.05 22.63
N LEU A 193 -6.58 11.35 21.34
CA LEU A 193 -6.89 12.69 20.84
C LEU A 193 -8.33 13.10 21.17
N ASN A 194 -9.28 12.20 20.98
CA ASN A 194 -10.69 12.44 21.30
C ASN A 194 -10.90 12.65 22.81
N ASN A 195 -10.20 11.89 23.64
CA ASN A 195 -10.23 12.06 25.10
C ASN A 195 -9.63 13.41 25.52
N LYS A 196 -8.50 13.83 24.92
CA LYS A 196 -7.91 15.15 25.19
C LYS A 196 -8.80 16.31 24.75
N GLN A 197 -9.49 16.19 23.61
CA GLN A 197 -10.46 17.20 23.18
C GLN A 197 -11.67 17.26 24.12
N SER A 198 -12.15 16.11 24.60
CA SER A 198 -13.27 16.05 25.54
C SER A 198 -12.92 16.71 26.88
N ILE A 199 -11.73 16.43 27.43
CA ILE A 199 -11.21 17.07 28.65
C ILE A 199 -11.06 18.59 28.45
N HIS A 200 -10.53 19.02 27.31
CA HIS A 200 -10.36 20.45 27.01
C HIS A 200 -11.71 21.20 26.84
N ILE A 201 -12.78 20.51 26.43
CA ILE A 201 -14.13 21.09 26.35
C ILE A 201 -14.75 21.19 27.75
N GLU A 202 -14.51 20.22 28.63
CA GLU A 202 -14.98 20.26 30.03
C GLU A 202 -14.26 21.34 30.85
N GLU A 203 -12.94 21.48 30.70
CA GLU A 203 -12.15 22.54 31.37
C GLU A 203 -12.55 23.95 30.91
N LYS A 204 -12.92 24.13 29.63
CA LYS A 204 -13.44 25.42 29.14
C LYS A 204 -14.84 25.74 29.66
N LYS A 205 -15.64 24.73 30.03
CA LYS A 205 -16.96 24.92 30.65
C LYS A 205 -16.86 25.20 32.15
N SER A 206 -15.90 24.61 32.85
CA SER A 206 -15.66 24.87 34.28
C SER A 206 -15.03 26.25 34.52
N ASN A 207 -14.12 26.72 33.67
CA ASN A 207 -13.50 28.05 33.76
C ASN A 207 -14.38 29.23 33.28
N LYS A 208 -15.64 28.98 32.91
CA LYS A 208 -16.62 30.00 32.53
C LYS A 208 -17.75 30.19 33.57
N ARG A 209 -17.61 29.60 34.76
CA ARG A 209 -18.53 29.79 35.89
C ARG A 209 -17.93 30.70 36.95
#